data_AF-A0A2U2CMQ3-F1
#
_entry.id   AF-A0A2U2CMQ3-F1
#
_cell.length_a   1.000
_cell.length_b   1.000
_cell.length_c   1.000
_cell.angle_alpha   90.00
_cell.angle_beta   90.00
_cell.angle_gamma   90.00
#
_symmetry.space_group_name_H-M   'P 1'
#
loop_
_entity.id
_entity.type
_entity.pdbx_description
1 polymer ?
#
loop_
_entity_poly.entity_id
_entity_poly.type
_entity_poly.pdbx_seq_one_letter_code
_entity_poly.pdbx_strand_id
1 'polypeptide(L)'
;MAADLRHKHAQRLRLGHPSRMIPETRQVTLLVLGHLLVFIAAMSHDEIVAGLASDGWFLALYAERFELVVGLALFLCWSVLTLRLVAVVQKGVSREAAPRDGDDGKGADQ
;
A
#
# COMPACT_ATOMS: atom_id res chain seq x y z
N MET A 1 10.55 10.53 55.12
CA MET A 1 11.15 10.15 53.82
C MET A 1 10.25 9.11 53.17
N ALA A 2 9.30 9.54 52.35
CA ALA A 2 8.41 8.64 51.61
C ALA A 2 8.82 8.71 50.14
N ALA A 3 9.29 7.59 49.61
CA ALA A 3 9.69 7.45 48.21
C ALA A 3 8.44 7.31 47.35
N ASP A 4 8.21 8.31 46.51
CA ASP A 4 7.16 8.36 45.49
C ASP A 4 7.51 7.37 44.37
N LEU A 5 6.80 6.24 44.34
CA LEU A 5 6.99 5.16 43.38
C LEU A 5 6.33 5.54 42.04
N ARG A 6 7.14 6.18 41.21
CA ARG A 6 6.96 6.46 39.78
C ARG A 6 6.17 5.36 39.05
N HIS A 7 4.90 5.62 38.79
CA HIS A 7 4.01 4.72 38.05
C HIS A 7 4.52 4.49 36.61
N LYS A 8 4.95 3.24 36.34
CA LYS A 8 5.15 2.70 35.00
C LYS A 8 3.84 2.80 34.22
N HIS A 9 3.77 3.74 33.28
CA HIS A 9 2.73 3.74 32.26
C HIS A 9 2.92 2.51 31.37
N ALA A 10 2.22 1.43 31.71
CA ALA A 10 2.02 0.32 30.82
C ALA A 10 1.30 0.85 29.58
N GLN A 11 2.06 1.11 28.52
CA GLN A 11 1.55 1.30 27.18
C GLN A 11 0.80 0.02 26.81
N ARG A 12 -0.50 0.00 27.09
CA ARG A 12 -1.40 -1.01 26.57
C ARG A 12 -1.37 -0.84 25.05
N LEU A 13 -0.57 -1.67 24.39
CA LEU A 13 -0.66 -1.91 22.95
C LEU A 13 -2.07 -2.45 22.70
N ARG A 14 -2.98 -1.53 22.48
CA ARG A 14 -4.36 -1.79 22.13
C ARG A 14 -4.33 -2.23 20.68
N LEU A 15 -4.05 -3.52 20.47
CA LEU A 15 -4.30 -4.20 19.19
C LEU A 15 -5.80 -4.04 18.90
N GLY A 16 -6.11 -3.02 18.12
CA GLY A 16 -7.47 -2.70 17.69
C GLY A 16 -8.02 -3.83 16.82
N HIS A 17 -9.28 -4.15 17.07
CA HIS A 17 -10.10 -5.13 16.35
C HIS A 17 -9.88 -5.09 14.81
N PRO A 18 -9.50 -6.22 14.16
CA PRO A 18 -9.26 -6.26 12.71
C PRO A 18 -10.50 -5.95 11.86
N SER A 19 -11.69 -5.97 12.46
CA SER A 19 -12.97 -5.71 11.78
C SER A 19 -13.21 -4.22 11.48
N ARG A 20 -12.39 -3.30 12.02
CA ARG A 20 -12.44 -1.86 11.73
C ARG A 20 -11.16 -1.39 11.03
N MET A 21 -10.81 -2.01 9.90
CA MET A 21 -9.89 -1.35 8.98
C MET A 21 -10.55 -0.04 8.52
N ILE A 22 -10.00 1.07 9.00
CA ILE A 22 -10.31 2.42 8.51
C ILE A 22 -10.16 2.35 6.99
N PRO A 23 -11.09 2.93 6.19
CA PRO A 23 -11.09 2.81 4.72
C PRO A 23 -9.73 3.15 4.08
N GLU A 24 -8.96 4.04 4.71
CA GLU A 24 -7.59 4.40 4.34
C GLU A 24 -6.60 3.23 4.48
N THR A 25 -6.65 2.46 5.57
CA THR A 25 -5.80 1.28 5.77
C THR A 25 -6.12 0.20 4.74
N ARG A 26 -7.41 -0.04 4.46
CA ARG A 26 -7.83 -1.01 3.43
C ARG A 26 -7.29 -0.64 2.05
N GLN A 27 -7.32 0.64 1.70
CA GLN A 27 -6.78 1.12 0.42
C GLN A 27 -5.28 0.85 0.31
N VAL A 28 -4.50 1.17 1.34
CA VAL A 28 -3.06 0.89 1.36
C VAL A 28 -2.78 -0.61 1.29
N THR A 29 -3.48 -1.43 2.07
CA THR A 29 -3.33 -2.89 2.04
C THR A 29 -3.59 -3.47 0.66
N LEU A 30 -4.65 -3.03 -0.03
CA LEU A 30 -4.95 -3.48 -1.40
C LEU A 30 -3.86 -3.04 -2.40
N LEU A 31 -3.32 -1.83 -2.26
CA LEU A 31 -2.21 -1.39 -3.09
C LEU A 31 -0.95 -2.23 -2.86
N VAL A 32 -0.62 -2.53 -1.61
CA VAL A 32 0.54 -3.38 -1.27
C VAL A 32 0.33 -4.81 -1.80
N LEU A 33 -0.87 -5.38 -1.63
CA LEU A 33 -1.21 -6.69 -2.18
C LEU A 33 -1.08 -6.70 -3.71
N GLY A 34 -1.55 -5.64 -4.37
CA GLY A 34 -1.39 -5.48 -5.81
C GLY A 34 0.08 -5.46 -6.24
N HIS A 35 0.96 -4.74 -5.52
CA HIS A 35 2.40 -4.77 -5.80
C HIS A 35 2.97 -6.16 -5.63
N LEU A 36 2.60 -6.88 -4.56
CA LEU A 36 3.09 -8.24 -4.33
C LEU A 36 2.69 -9.18 -5.49
N LEU A 37 1.45 -9.09 -5.97
CA LEU A 37 0.98 -9.90 -7.10
C LEU A 37 1.72 -9.56 -8.40
N VAL A 38 1.90 -8.28 -8.70
CA VAL A 38 2.65 -7.84 -9.90
C VAL A 38 4.11 -8.25 -9.80
N PHE A 39 4.71 -8.19 -8.61
CA PHE A 39 6.08 -8.64 -8.36
C PHE A 39 6.25 -10.14 -8.61
N ILE A 40 5.35 -10.96 -8.06
CA ILE A 40 5.36 -12.41 -8.29
C ILE A 40 5.19 -12.70 -9.79
N ALA A 41 4.22 -12.06 -10.44
CA ALA A 41 4.01 -12.23 -11.87
C ALA A 41 5.23 -11.80 -12.70
N ALA A 42 5.94 -10.73 -12.30
CA ALA A 42 7.17 -10.31 -12.95
C ALA A 42 8.33 -11.28 -12.73
N MET A 43 8.40 -11.94 -11.57
CA MET A 43 9.42 -12.94 -11.30
C MET A 43 9.26 -14.20 -12.16
N SER A 44 8.03 -14.56 -12.53
CA SER A 44 7.71 -15.78 -13.30
C SER A 44 7.20 -15.51 -14.72
N HIS A 45 7.38 -14.29 -15.26
CA HIS A 45 6.74 -13.90 -16.52
C HIS A 45 7.28 -14.66 -17.73
N ASP A 46 8.57 -15.02 -17.70
CA ASP A 46 9.25 -15.87 -18.68
C ASP A 46 8.65 -17.29 -18.68
N GLU A 47 8.45 -17.90 -17.51
CA GLU A 47 7.80 -19.20 -17.35
C GLU A 47 6.34 -19.18 -17.84
N ILE A 48 5.61 -18.09 -17.56
CA ILE A 48 4.23 -17.90 -18.04
C ILE A 48 4.19 -17.85 -19.56
N VAL A 49 5.10 -17.10 -20.19
CA VAL A 49 5.18 -16.97 -21.65
C VAL A 49 5.59 -18.31 -22.28
N ALA A 50 6.54 -19.02 -21.68
CA ALA A 50 6.93 -20.35 -22.13
C ALA A 50 5.76 -21.35 -22.05
N GLY A 51 4.99 -21.34 -20.95
CA GLY A 51 3.81 -22.17 -20.77
C GLY A 51 2.71 -21.89 -21.80
N LEU A 52 2.43 -20.61 -22.07
CA LEU A 52 1.46 -20.20 -23.10
C LEU A 52 1.90 -20.63 -24.51
N ALA A 53 3.20 -20.55 -24.81
CA ALA A 53 3.73 -21.03 -26.07
C ALA A 53 3.58 -22.55 -26.20
N SER A 54 3.86 -23.31 -25.13
CA SER A 54 3.73 -24.77 -25.13
C SER A 54 2.28 -25.25 -25.24
N ASP A 55 1.34 -24.47 -24.71
CA ASP A 55 -0.11 -24.72 -24.81
C ASP A 55 -0.68 -24.36 -26.20
N GLY A 56 0.15 -23.83 -27.10
CA GLY A 56 -0.24 -23.51 -28.47
C GLY A 56 -1.02 -22.20 -28.62
N TRP A 57 -1.01 -21.33 -27.61
CA TRP A 57 -1.68 -20.02 -27.69
C TRP A 57 -1.03 -19.09 -28.72
N PHE A 58 0.26 -19.25 -29.00
CA PHE A 58 0.99 -18.55 -30.05
C PHE A 58 2.18 -19.37 -30.55
N LEU A 59 2.73 -19.01 -31.73
CA LEU A 59 3.90 -19.69 -32.27
C LEU A 59 5.15 -19.37 -31.45
N ALA A 60 5.96 -20.38 -31.17
CA ALA A 60 7.23 -20.24 -30.44
C ALA A 60 8.19 -19.19 -31.05
N LEU A 61 8.11 -18.95 -32.37
CA LEU A 61 8.88 -17.91 -33.05
C LEU A 61 8.61 -16.48 -32.51
N TYR A 62 7.43 -16.26 -31.92
CA TYR A 62 7.04 -14.97 -31.34
C TYR A 62 7.20 -14.91 -29.82
N ALA A 63 7.67 -15.98 -29.17
CA ALA A 63 7.75 -16.07 -27.71
C ALA A 63 8.59 -14.93 -27.11
N GLU A 64 9.75 -14.65 -27.68
CA GLU A 64 10.62 -13.55 -27.24
C GLU A 64 9.91 -12.18 -27.31
N ARG A 65 9.15 -11.92 -28.38
CA ARG A 65 8.39 -10.66 -28.51
C ARG A 65 7.27 -10.58 -27.49
N PHE A 66 6.61 -11.71 -27.22
CA PHE A 66 5.57 -11.78 -26.21
C PHE A 66 6.12 -11.58 -24.80
N GLU A 67 7.31 -12.11 -24.50
CA GLU A 67 8.01 -11.88 -23.25
C GLU A 67 8.24 -10.39 -23.00
N LEU A 68 8.74 -9.67 -24.00
CA LEU A 68 8.92 -8.21 -23.91
C LEU A 68 7.61 -7.47 -23.69
N VAL A 69 6.54 -7.87 -24.39
CA VAL A 69 5.21 -7.24 -24.24
C VAL A 69 4.63 -7.49 -22.85
N VAL A 70 4.74 -8.72 -22.34
CA VAL A 70 4.28 -9.08 -20.99
C VAL A 70 5.10 -8.34 -19.93
N GLY A 71 6.43 -8.33 -20.07
CA GLY A 71 7.32 -7.57 -19.19
C GLY A 71 7.00 -6.08 -19.18
N LEU A 72 6.77 -5.48 -20.35
CA LEU A 72 6.36 -4.07 -20.46
C LEU A 72 5.01 -3.81 -19.79
N ALA A 73 4.02 -4.69 -19.99
CA ALA A 73 2.71 -4.55 -19.37
C ALA A 73 2.79 -4.63 -17.84
N LEU A 74 3.58 -5.56 -17.30
CA LEU A 74 3.84 -5.69 -15.86
C LEU A 74 4.56 -4.45 -15.31
N PHE A 75 5.54 -3.92 -16.04
CA PHE A 75 6.25 -2.70 -15.66
C PHE A 75 5.31 -1.48 -15.61
N LEU A 76 4.44 -1.32 -16.60
CA LEU A 76 3.44 -0.24 -16.62
C LEU A 76 2.45 -0.40 -15.46
N CYS A 77 1.97 -1.61 -15.21
CA CYS A 77 1.09 -1.93 -14.09
C CYS A 77 1.76 -1.54 -12.76
N TRP A 78 2.99 -2.01 -12.53
CA TRP A 78 3.80 -1.66 -11.36
C TRP A 78 3.94 -0.14 -11.18
N SER A 79 4.26 0.57 -12.26
CA SER A 79 4.43 2.03 -12.27
C SER A 79 3.15 2.74 -11.82
N VAL A 80 1.99 2.36 -12.37
CA VAL A 80 0.70 2.94 -11.98
C VAL A 80 0.40 2.66 -10.50
N LEU A 81 0.65 1.44 -10.04
CA LEU A 81 0.46 1.08 -8.63
C LEU A 81 1.36 1.92 -7.71
N THR A 82 2.62 2.13 -8.10
CA THR A 82 3.58 2.95 -7.35
C THR A 82 3.12 4.41 -7.28
N LEU A 83 2.70 4.99 -8.40
CA LEU A 83 2.17 6.36 -8.44
C LEU A 83 0.93 6.51 -7.54
N ARG A 84 0.02 5.52 -7.57
CA ARG A 84 -1.16 5.51 -6.69
C ARG A 84 -0.76 5.41 -5.22
N LEU A 85 0.26 4.62 -4.88
CA LEU A 85 0.74 4.47 -3.52
C LEU A 85 1.31 5.78 -2.99
N VAL A 86 2.19 6.41 -3.77
CA VAL A 86 2.76 7.73 -3.44
C VAL A 86 1.66 8.76 -3.24
N ALA A 87 0.65 8.80 -4.12
CA ALA A 87 -0.47 9.73 -3.99
C ALA A 87 -1.29 9.51 -2.71
N VAL A 88 -1.48 8.25 -2.28
CA VAL A 88 -2.18 7.94 -1.02
C VAL A 88 -1.35 8.35 0.20
N VAL A 89 -0.04 8.05 0.17
CA VAL A 89 0.88 8.42 1.27
C VAL A 89 0.97 9.93 1.43
N GLN A 90 1.11 10.68 0.33
CA GLN A 90 1.15 12.15 0.36
C GLN A 90 -0.13 12.75 0.96
N LYS A 91 -1.31 12.22 0.62
CA LYS A 91 -2.59 12.66 1.22
C LYS A 91 -2.62 12.44 2.73
N GLY A 92 -2.04 11.35 3.22
CA GLY A 92 -1.92 11.08 4.66
C GLY A 92 -1.06 12.14 5.36
N VAL A 93 0.11 12.43 4.79
CA VAL A 93 1.05 13.44 5.33
C VAL A 93 0.41 14.83 5.37
N SER A 94 -0.28 15.26 4.30
CA SER A 94 -0.94 16.56 4.25
C SER A 94 -2.07 16.73 5.27
N ARG A 95 -2.72 15.64 5.70
CA ARG A 95 -3.82 15.67 6.66
C ARG A 95 -3.34 15.87 8.10
N GLU A 96 -2.14 15.38 8.42
CA GLU A 96 -1.53 15.52 9.74
C GLU A 96 -0.91 16.91 9.96
N ALA A 97 -0.54 17.60 8.88
CA ALA A 97 0.00 18.96 8.91
C ALA A 97 -1.06 20.07 8.98
N ALA A 98 -2.37 19.74 8.93
CA ALA A 98 -3.43 20.74 9.04
C ALA A 98 -3.49 21.29 10.49
N PRO A 99 -3.34 22.62 10.71
CA PRO A 99 -3.43 23.18 12.04
C PRO A 99 -4.85 22.99 12.59
N ARG A 100 -4.96 22.54 13.84
CA ARG A 100 -6.22 22.56 14.61
C ARG A 100 -6.55 24.01 14.95
N ASP A 101 -7.04 24.75 13.97
CA ASP A 101 -7.52 26.11 14.17
C ASP A 101 -9.03 26.05 14.41
N GLY A 102 -9.46 26.39 15.62
CA GLY A 102 -10.87 26.34 16.03
C GLY A 102 -11.13 25.64 17.36
N ASP A 103 -10.47 26.09 18.43
CA ASP A 103 -11.08 26.10 19.77
C ASP A 103 -10.90 27.52 20.33
N ASP A 104 -11.49 28.48 19.60
CA ASP A 104 -11.61 29.85 20.06
C ASP A 104 -12.54 29.86 21.28
N GLY A 105 -11.93 30.17 22.43
CA GLY A 105 -12.60 30.37 23.69
C GLY A 105 -13.75 31.36 23.57
N LYS A 106 -14.97 30.83 23.49
CA LYS A 106 -16.19 31.60 23.72
C LYS A 106 -16.66 31.32 25.14
N GLY A 107 -16.08 32.04 26.10
CA GLY A 107 -16.38 31.86 27.51
C GLY A 107 -15.66 32.82 28.46
N ALA A 108 -15.41 34.06 28.01
CA ALA A 108 -15.10 35.15 28.92
C ALA A 108 -15.87 36.38 28.44
N ASP A 109 -16.66 36.95 29.35
CA ASP A 109 -17.31 38.25 29.29
C ASP A 109 -18.51 38.40 28.36
N GLN A 110 -19.68 38.04 28.91
CA GLN A 110 -20.86 38.92 28.93
C GLN A 110 -21.83 38.52 30.05
#